data_AF-A0A164ZLA6-F1
#
_entry.id   AF-A0A164ZLA6-F1
#
_cell.length_a   1.000
_cell.length_b   1.000
_cell.length_c   1.000
_cell.angle_alpha   90.00
_cell.angle_beta   90.00
_cell.angle_gamma   90.00
#
_symmetry.space_group_name_H-M   'P 1'
#
loop_
_entity.id
_entity.type
_entity.pdbx_description
1 polymer ?
#
loop_
_entity_poly.entity_id
_entity_poly.type
_entity_poly.pdbx_seq_one_letter_code
_entity_poly.pdbx_strand_id
1 'polypeptide(L)'
;MSTALYPPISTEERIQKEEESLVRELEWLLQSLQETLASIRAGLEECVALLEPTEPGSTLVLSSQRSETIKGFVTRVGSRIVKGDIHVKLPSLPPPRGASSYRLLLSSSPDAPPFVLNQLSTARNLINQSLDIVDVSTWTGDAKNANFISGQLRLLFDYIQEAKLELKGLTTQGNWWDDPIDERVFDPPLPSNVAFHLSVSDAALELSLRTLDPAHAPPDTFSGFSLRDRLASAIGATRKPDHDEAEEEFQYRGKAVKVKEKVRVQSQDPSLLAIMAKLSALEHNVAVSRKSLDIVMGNED
;
A
#
# COMPACT_ATOMS: atom_id res chain seq x y z
N MET A 1 -26.62 -29.48 34.20
CA MET A 1 -26.30 -29.89 35.58
C MET A 1 -26.39 -28.65 36.46
N SER A 2 -27.31 -28.63 37.44
CA SER A 2 -27.47 -27.49 38.34
C SER A 2 -26.40 -27.55 39.43
N THR A 3 -25.37 -26.71 39.34
CA THR A 3 -24.37 -26.56 40.39
C THR A 3 -25.05 -25.87 41.57
N ALA A 4 -25.39 -26.63 42.62
CA ALA A 4 -25.94 -26.05 43.85
C ALA A 4 -24.84 -25.26 44.57
N LEU A 5 -25.00 -23.94 44.69
CA LEU A 5 -24.11 -23.06 45.45
C LEU A 5 -24.31 -23.31 46.96
N TYR A 6 -23.22 -23.61 47.68
CA TYR A 6 -23.23 -23.83 49.13
C TYR A 6 -22.24 -22.89 49.83
N PRO A 7 -22.62 -22.18 50.90
CA PRO A 7 -23.97 -22.12 51.48
C PRO A 7 -24.98 -21.45 50.53
N PRO A 8 -26.29 -21.78 50.63
CA PRO A 8 -27.31 -21.18 49.80
C PRO A 8 -27.42 -19.69 50.12
N ILE A 9 -27.25 -18.86 49.10
CA ILE A 9 -27.36 -17.39 49.17
C ILE A 9 -28.64 -16.93 48.45
N SER A 10 -29.21 -15.81 48.88
CA SER A 10 -30.44 -15.26 48.29
C SER A 10 -30.20 -14.83 46.84
N THR A 11 -31.25 -14.75 46.02
CA THR A 11 -31.12 -14.27 44.63
C THR A 11 -30.57 -12.86 44.56
N GLU A 12 -30.97 -11.98 45.49
CA GLU A 12 -30.42 -10.61 45.60
C GLU A 12 -28.93 -10.62 45.95
N GLU A 13 -28.51 -11.45 46.89
CA GLU A 13 -27.09 -11.59 47.27
C GLU A 13 -26.26 -12.20 46.11
N ARG A 14 -26.87 -13.06 45.28
CA ARG A 14 -26.23 -13.60 44.07
C ARG A 14 -25.97 -12.52 43.04
N ILE A 15 -26.98 -11.71 42.73
CA ILE A 15 -26.87 -10.60 41.76
C ILE A 15 -25.80 -9.62 42.23
N GLN A 16 -25.82 -9.23 43.51
CA GLN A 16 -24.82 -8.34 44.06
C GLN A 16 -23.39 -8.90 43.94
N LYS A 17 -23.20 -10.18 44.28
CA LYS A 17 -21.87 -10.83 44.16
C LYS A 17 -21.41 -10.97 42.71
N GLU A 18 -22.34 -11.16 41.78
CA GLU A 18 -22.08 -11.19 40.35
C GLU A 18 -21.62 -9.82 39.84
N GLU A 19 -22.34 -8.74 40.18
CA GLU A 19 -21.94 -7.37 39.87
C GLU A 19 -20.56 -7.02 40.45
N GLU A 20 -20.31 -7.37 41.71
CA GLU A 20 -19.01 -7.20 42.36
C GLU A 20 -17.89 -8.02 41.69
N SER A 21 -18.21 -9.18 41.12
CA SER A 21 -17.25 -9.99 40.33
C SER A 21 -16.94 -9.33 39.01
N LEU A 22 -17.97 -8.88 38.28
CA LEU A 22 -17.83 -8.21 36.98
C LEU A 22 -16.94 -6.96 37.08
N VAL A 23 -17.13 -6.14 38.13
CA VAL A 23 -16.29 -4.95 38.35
C VAL A 23 -14.81 -5.34 38.54
N ARG A 24 -14.54 -6.40 39.30
CA ARG A 24 -13.17 -6.89 39.54
C ARG A 24 -12.55 -7.52 38.29
N GLU A 25 -13.34 -8.27 37.52
CA GLU A 25 -12.92 -8.86 36.25
C GLU A 25 -12.58 -7.78 35.23
N LEU A 26 -13.40 -6.72 35.16
CA LEU A 26 -13.15 -5.57 34.30
C LEU A 26 -11.87 -4.83 34.70
N GLU A 27 -11.67 -4.56 35.99
CA GLU A 27 -10.45 -3.92 36.47
C GLU A 27 -9.20 -4.75 36.14
N TRP A 28 -9.27 -6.06 36.35
CA TRP A 28 -8.18 -6.97 36.02
C TRP A 28 -7.89 -7.02 34.52
N LEU A 29 -8.93 -7.05 33.68
CA LEU A 29 -8.79 -7.01 32.23
C LEU A 29 -8.14 -5.71 31.78
N LEU A 30 -8.59 -4.55 32.29
CA LEU A 30 -8.02 -3.25 31.93
C LEU A 30 -6.54 -3.14 32.34
N GLN A 31 -6.15 -3.74 33.47
CA GLN A 31 -4.75 -3.80 33.87
C GLN A 31 -3.92 -4.68 32.92
N SER A 32 -4.42 -5.87 32.56
CA SER A 32 -3.76 -6.78 31.61
C SER A 32 -3.62 -6.17 30.21
N LEU A 33 -4.62 -5.37 29.79
CA LEU A 33 -4.57 -4.65 28.51
C LEU A 33 -3.41 -3.66 28.43
N GLN A 34 -2.92 -3.10 29.54
CA GLN A 34 -1.77 -2.20 29.52
C GLN A 34 -0.48 -2.90 29.05
N GLU A 35 -0.27 -4.15 29.45
CA GLU A 35 0.85 -4.97 28.97
C GLU A 35 0.73 -5.26 27.47
N THR A 36 -0.51 -5.52 27.02
CA THR A 36 -0.81 -5.75 25.61
C THR A 36 -0.56 -4.48 24.77
N LEU A 37 -0.99 -3.32 25.26
CA LEU A 37 -0.73 -2.02 24.63
C LEU A 37 0.77 -1.71 24.55
N ALA A 38 1.55 -2.03 25.58
CA ALA A 38 3.00 -1.87 25.54
C ALA A 38 3.66 -2.75 24.46
N SER A 39 3.20 -4.00 24.31
CA SER A 39 3.65 -4.90 23.23
C SER A 39 3.26 -4.38 21.85
N ILE A 40 2.04 -3.86 21.70
CA ILE A 40 1.57 -3.23 20.46
C ILE A 40 2.42 -2.01 20.10
N ARG A 41 2.71 -1.16 21.07
CA ARG A 41 3.57 0.02 20.91
C ARG A 41 4.93 -0.35 20.34
N ALA A 42 5.60 -1.34 20.94
CA ALA A 42 6.90 -1.80 20.47
C ALA A 42 6.82 -2.31 19.01
N GLY A 43 5.78 -3.08 18.66
CA GLY A 43 5.58 -3.54 17.29
C GLY A 43 5.32 -2.40 16.29
N LEU A 44 4.60 -1.35 16.69
CA LEU A 44 4.36 -0.17 15.87
C LEU A 44 5.64 0.67 15.70
N GLU A 45 6.44 0.85 16.76
CA GLU A 45 7.74 1.55 16.70
C GLU A 45 8.70 0.86 15.72
N GLU A 46 8.74 -0.47 15.73
CA GLU A 46 9.50 -1.24 14.73
C GLU A 46 9.01 -1.00 13.29
N CYS A 47 7.70 -0.87 13.09
CA CYS A 47 7.14 -0.53 11.77
C CYS A 47 7.53 0.89 11.34
N VAL A 48 7.52 1.86 12.27
CA VAL A 48 8.00 3.23 12.01
C VAL A 48 9.47 3.21 11.61
N ALA A 49 10.32 2.50 12.35
CA ALA A 49 11.74 2.38 12.07
C ALA A 49 12.02 1.83 10.65
N LEU A 50 11.21 0.88 10.18
CA LEU A 50 11.32 0.34 8.82
C LEU A 50 10.89 1.31 7.71
N LEU A 51 10.09 2.33 8.04
CA LEU A 51 9.67 3.41 7.14
C LEU A 51 10.48 4.70 7.29
N GLU A 52 11.44 4.74 8.22
CA GLU A 52 12.31 5.90 8.38
C GLU A 52 13.18 6.11 7.13
N PRO A 53 13.42 7.37 6.74
CA PRO A 53 14.25 7.70 5.59
C PRO A 53 15.75 7.57 5.94
N THR A 54 16.19 6.34 6.21
CA THR A 54 17.58 6.04 6.58
C THR A 54 18.38 5.59 5.37
N GLU A 55 19.51 6.24 5.09
CA GLU A 55 20.42 5.86 4.00
C GLU A 55 21.27 4.64 4.39
N PRO A 56 21.58 3.71 3.46
CA PRO A 56 21.42 3.79 2.00
C PRO A 56 20.04 3.39 1.44
N GLY A 57 19.06 3.07 2.27
CA GLY A 57 17.73 2.60 1.85
C GLY A 57 17.71 1.20 1.24
N SER A 58 16.57 0.82 0.65
CA SER A 58 16.34 -0.48 0.01
C SER A 58 16.54 -0.35 -1.51
N THR A 59 17.56 -1.02 -2.05
CA THR A 59 17.75 -1.12 -3.52
C THR A 59 17.07 -2.36 -4.05
N LEU A 60 16.11 -2.15 -4.95
CA LEU A 60 15.14 -3.12 -5.41
C LEU A 60 15.30 -3.33 -6.92
N VAL A 61 15.44 -4.59 -7.33
CA VAL A 61 15.66 -4.94 -8.74
C VAL A 61 14.32 -4.95 -9.47
N LEU A 62 14.25 -4.25 -10.59
CA LEU A 62 13.11 -4.23 -11.50
C LEU A 62 13.46 -5.07 -12.73
N SER A 63 12.91 -6.28 -12.84
CA SER A 63 13.19 -7.15 -13.98
C SER A 63 11.99 -7.97 -14.39
N SER A 64 11.67 -7.95 -15.69
CA SER A 64 10.69 -8.88 -16.27
C SER A 64 11.38 -10.23 -16.56
N GLN A 65 11.06 -11.26 -15.78
CA GLN A 65 11.74 -12.57 -15.84
C GLN A 65 11.68 -13.28 -17.21
N ARG A 66 10.56 -13.17 -17.93
CA ARG A 66 10.33 -13.94 -19.16
C ARG A 66 10.61 -13.14 -20.43
N SER A 67 10.24 -11.87 -20.46
CA SER A 67 10.32 -11.05 -21.67
C SER A 67 11.59 -10.21 -21.77
N GLU A 68 12.34 -10.07 -20.67
CA GLU A 68 13.52 -9.21 -20.57
C GLU A 68 13.30 -7.75 -21.04
N THR A 69 12.04 -7.33 -21.11
CA THR A 69 11.58 -6.02 -21.57
C THR A 69 12.01 -4.90 -20.65
N ILE A 70 12.05 -5.16 -19.34
CA ILE A 70 12.50 -4.21 -18.32
C ILE A 70 13.65 -4.86 -17.55
N LYS A 71 14.74 -4.11 -17.40
CA LYS A 71 15.88 -4.45 -16.51
C LYS A 71 16.35 -3.18 -15.81
N GLY A 72 16.56 -3.22 -14.51
CA GLY A 72 17.04 -2.06 -13.78
C GLY A 72 16.89 -2.20 -12.29
N PHE A 73 17.01 -1.08 -11.59
CA PHE A 73 16.78 -1.00 -10.16
C PHE A 73 16.19 0.36 -9.77
N VAL A 74 15.60 0.40 -8.60
CA VAL A 74 15.24 1.63 -7.87
C VAL A 74 15.73 1.53 -6.43
N THR A 75 16.12 2.64 -5.84
CA THR A 75 16.48 2.72 -4.42
C THR A 75 15.43 3.53 -3.70
N ARG A 76 14.73 2.88 -2.77
CA ARG A 76 13.74 3.49 -1.89
C ARG A 76 14.38 3.90 -0.57
N VAL A 77 14.12 5.12 -0.12
CA VAL A 77 14.48 5.63 1.22
C VAL A 77 13.21 6.16 1.85
N GLY A 78 12.72 5.50 2.91
CA GLY A 78 11.42 5.80 3.51
C GLY A 78 10.29 5.73 2.48
N SER A 79 9.56 6.83 2.28
CA SER A 79 8.49 6.94 1.27
C SER A 79 8.95 7.46 -0.09
N ARG A 80 10.25 7.63 -0.34
CA ARG A 80 10.78 8.26 -1.56
C ARG A 80 11.62 7.30 -2.39
N ILE A 81 11.60 7.49 -3.71
CA ILE A 81 12.57 6.86 -4.61
C ILE A 81 13.67 7.88 -4.89
N VAL A 82 14.89 7.57 -4.44
CA VAL A 82 16.03 8.50 -4.51
C VAL A 82 16.96 8.22 -5.68
N LYS A 83 16.98 6.97 -6.17
CA LYS A 83 17.80 6.55 -7.31
C LYS A 83 17.05 5.54 -8.13
N GLY A 84 17.32 5.50 -9.43
CA GLY A 84 16.73 4.50 -10.30
C GLY A 84 17.31 4.58 -11.69
N ASP A 85 17.62 3.42 -12.25
CA ASP A 85 18.17 3.26 -13.60
C ASP A 85 17.49 2.07 -14.25
N ILE A 86 16.60 2.35 -15.20
CA ILE A 86 15.68 1.39 -15.79
C ILE A 86 15.89 1.35 -17.30
N HIS A 87 16.19 0.17 -17.82
CA HIS A 87 16.41 -0.11 -19.23
C HIS A 87 15.17 -0.82 -19.80
N VAL A 88 14.58 -0.22 -20.83
CA VAL A 88 13.34 -0.65 -21.45
C VAL A 88 13.59 -1.08 -22.90
N LYS A 89 13.04 -2.22 -23.29
CA LYS A 89 13.11 -2.79 -24.64
C LYS A 89 11.71 -3.04 -25.18
N LEU A 90 11.04 -1.97 -25.60
CA LEU A 90 9.71 -2.02 -26.20
C LEU A 90 9.77 -1.63 -27.68
N PRO A 91 9.09 -2.36 -28.58
CA PRO A 91 8.95 -1.98 -29.99
C PRO A 91 8.42 -0.56 -30.19
N SER A 92 7.45 -0.15 -29.35
CA SER A 92 6.86 1.19 -29.33
C SER A 92 7.75 2.29 -28.76
N LEU A 93 8.84 1.93 -28.06
CA LEU A 93 9.80 2.86 -27.47
C LEU A 93 11.21 2.49 -27.96
N PRO A 94 11.52 2.75 -29.25
CA PRO A 94 12.80 2.36 -29.82
C PRO A 94 13.96 3.09 -29.14
N PRO A 95 15.11 2.41 -28.94
CA PRO A 95 16.26 3.02 -28.32
C PRO A 95 16.84 4.15 -29.18
N PRO A 96 17.48 5.16 -28.57
CA PRO A 96 18.29 6.14 -29.29
C PRO A 96 19.37 5.46 -30.14
N ARG A 97 19.84 6.13 -31.21
CA ARG A 97 20.87 5.57 -32.11
C ARG A 97 22.09 5.10 -31.33
N GLY A 98 22.46 3.83 -31.50
CA GLY A 98 23.63 3.21 -30.87
C GLY A 98 23.35 2.60 -29.48
N ALA A 99 22.16 2.76 -28.91
CA ALA A 99 21.77 2.12 -27.66
C ALA A 99 21.00 0.81 -27.92
N SER A 100 21.12 -0.15 -27.00
CA SER A 100 20.41 -1.44 -27.05
C SER A 100 19.04 -1.43 -26.37
N SER A 101 18.71 -0.34 -25.65
CA SER A 101 17.48 -0.15 -24.88
C SER A 101 17.25 1.33 -24.61
N TYR A 102 16.00 1.72 -24.39
CA TYR A 102 15.65 3.04 -23.91
C TYR A 102 15.95 3.13 -22.42
N ARG A 103 16.70 4.14 -21.96
CA ARG A 103 17.10 4.29 -20.56
C ARG A 103 16.25 5.37 -19.88
N LEU A 104 15.59 5.01 -18.79
CA LEU A 104 14.89 5.89 -17.87
C LEU A 104 15.72 6.01 -16.60
N LEU A 105 16.38 7.16 -16.44
CA LEU A 105 17.25 7.45 -15.32
C LEU A 105 16.60 8.52 -14.44
N LEU A 106 16.51 8.28 -13.13
CA LEU A 106 16.05 9.29 -12.20
C LEU A 106 17.06 10.44 -12.11
N SER A 107 16.55 11.66 -12.14
CA SER A 107 17.36 12.87 -12.08
C SER A 107 18.08 12.95 -10.74
N SER A 108 19.36 13.32 -10.79
CA SER A 108 20.16 13.63 -9.59
C SER A 108 20.24 15.14 -9.33
N SER A 109 19.57 15.95 -10.15
CA SER A 109 19.54 17.40 -10.00
C SER A 109 18.81 17.81 -8.71
N PRO A 110 19.35 18.75 -7.92
CA PRO A 110 18.64 19.31 -6.76
C PRO A 110 17.31 19.99 -7.12
N ASP A 111 17.16 20.46 -8.37
CA ASP A 111 15.95 21.11 -8.86
C ASP A 111 14.87 20.12 -9.34
N ALA A 112 15.18 18.82 -9.38
CA ALA A 112 14.24 17.80 -9.79
C ALA A 112 13.13 17.61 -8.74
N PRO A 113 11.86 17.47 -9.15
CA PRO A 113 10.78 17.15 -8.22
C PRO A 113 11.04 15.83 -7.47
N PRO A 114 10.68 15.72 -6.18
CA PRO A 114 10.87 14.48 -5.43
C PRO A 114 9.91 13.39 -5.91
N PHE A 115 10.41 12.17 -6.09
CA PHE A 115 9.57 11.01 -6.36
C PHE A 115 9.07 10.41 -5.03
N VAL A 116 7.86 10.79 -4.62
CA VAL A 116 7.22 10.32 -3.39
C VAL A 116 6.17 9.25 -3.68
N LEU A 117 6.20 8.15 -2.93
CA LEU A 117 5.16 7.14 -2.89
C LEU A 117 4.16 7.53 -1.81
N ASN A 118 3.04 8.14 -2.22
CA ASN A 118 2.03 8.66 -1.29
C ASN A 118 1.47 7.56 -0.37
N GLN A 119 1.26 6.34 -0.88
CA GLN A 119 0.81 5.18 -0.10
C GLN A 119 1.69 4.92 1.13
N LEU A 120 3.02 5.04 0.99
CA LEU A 120 3.94 4.84 2.11
C LEU A 120 3.92 6.01 3.09
N SER A 121 3.67 7.23 2.60
CA SER A 121 3.51 8.40 3.45
C SER A 121 2.21 8.30 4.27
N THR A 122 1.11 7.88 3.65
CA THR A 122 -0.17 7.61 4.31
C THR A 122 -0.04 6.49 5.32
N ALA A 123 0.53 5.34 4.94
CA ALA A 123 0.76 4.22 5.86
C ALA A 123 1.60 4.64 7.08
N ARG A 124 2.67 5.42 6.88
CA ARG A 124 3.47 5.96 7.98
C ARG A 124 2.64 6.85 8.91
N ASN A 125 1.80 7.73 8.36
CA ASN A 125 0.93 8.60 9.15
C ASN A 125 -0.10 7.81 9.96
N LEU A 126 -0.66 6.74 9.40
CA LEU A 126 -1.62 5.86 10.09
C LEU A 126 -0.94 5.07 11.24
N ILE A 127 0.29 4.61 11.03
CA ILE A 127 1.09 3.95 12.07
C ILE A 127 1.43 4.94 13.21
N ASN A 128 1.79 6.19 12.89
CA ASN A 128 2.02 7.21 13.91
C ASN A 128 0.74 7.55 14.69
N GLN A 129 -0.40 7.69 14.01
CA GLN A 129 -1.70 7.86 14.69
C GLN A 129 -2.03 6.68 15.60
N SER A 130 -1.69 5.46 15.18
CA SER A 130 -1.83 4.26 16.03
C SER A 130 -0.97 4.35 17.29
N LEU A 131 0.26 4.87 17.20
CA LEU A 131 1.12 5.12 18.37
C LEU A 131 0.52 6.17 19.29
N ASP A 132 0.01 7.27 18.75
CA ASP A 132 -0.64 8.33 19.53
C ASP A 132 -1.83 7.77 20.33
N ILE A 133 -2.65 6.90 19.72
CA ILE A 133 -3.77 6.23 20.40
C ILE A 133 -3.26 5.34 21.54
N VAL A 134 -2.16 4.61 21.35
CA VAL A 134 -1.57 3.79 22.41
C VAL A 134 -1.04 4.65 23.55
N ASP A 135 -0.34 5.74 23.24
CA ASP A 135 0.19 6.67 24.24
C ASP A 135 -0.93 7.37 25.02
N VAL A 136 -2.02 7.74 24.34
CA VAL A 136 -3.22 8.29 24.98
C VAL A 136 -3.89 7.26 25.89
N SER A 137 -3.97 6.00 25.47
CA SER A 137 -4.58 4.91 26.24
C SER A 137 -3.77 4.51 27.47
N THR A 138 -2.46 4.76 27.46
CA THR A 138 -1.52 4.33 28.50
C THR A 138 -1.16 5.45 29.49
N TRP A 139 -0.98 6.70 29.02
CA TRP A 139 -0.40 7.77 29.83
C TRP A 139 -1.32 8.96 30.09
N THR A 140 -2.07 9.42 29.09
CA THR A 140 -2.78 10.72 29.19
C THR A 140 -4.29 10.59 29.38
N GLY A 141 -4.88 9.45 29.03
CA GLY A 141 -6.30 9.17 29.12
C GLY A 141 -6.72 8.45 30.40
N ASP A 142 -8.00 8.07 30.47
CA ASP A 142 -8.56 7.31 31.60
C ASP A 142 -8.40 5.80 31.35
N ALA A 143 -7.23 5.26 31.71
CA ALA A 143 -6.91 3.84 31.59
C ALA A 143 -7.85 2.90 32.38
N LYS A 144 -8.65 3.44 33.32
CA LYS A 144 -9.61 2.66 34.13
C LYS A 144 -11.03 2.69 33.56
N ASN A 145 -11.29 3.51 32.56
CA ASN A 145 -12.60 3.62 31.94
C ASN A 145 -12.73 2.69 30.73
N ALA A 146 -13.53 1.63 30.90
CA ALA A 146 -13.72 0.62 29.86
C ALA A 146 -14.33 1.16 28.56
N ASN A 147 -15.26 2.11 28.63
CA ASN A 147 -15.85 2.73 27.45
C ASN A 147 -14.79 3.54 26.66
N PHE A 148 -13.94 4.25 27.38
CA PHE A 148 -12.83 4.98 26.78
C PHE A 148 -11.86 4.01 26.08
N ILE A 149 -11.40 2.97 26.79
CA ILE A 149 -10.45 1.99 26.24
C ILE A 149 -11.05 1.21 25.06
N SER A 150 -12.32 0.82 25.12
CA SER A 150 -13.02 0.20 23.99
C SER A 150 -13.03 1.12 22.76
N GLY A 151 -13.32 2.42 22.96
CA GLY A 151 -13.24 3.42 21.89
C GLY A 151 -11.83 3.56 21.30
N GLN A 152 -10.80 3.61 22.15
CA GLN A 152 -9.40 3.67 21.70
C GLN A 152 -8.98 2.42 20.92
N LEU A 153 -9.33 1.22 21.40
CA LEU A 153 -9.03 -0.03 20.71
C LEU A 153 -9.72 -0.13 19.35
N ARG A 154 -10.94 0.41 19.21
CA ARG A 154 -11.63 0.49 17.91
C ARG A 154 -10.86 1.40 16.94
N LEU A 155 -10.51 2.62 17.35
CA LEU A 155 -9.72 3.54 16.53
C LEU A 155 -8.36 2.95 16.13
N LEU A 156 -7.67 2.33 17.09
CA LEU A 156 -6.40 1.64 16.85
C LEU A 156 -6.54 0.55 15.80
N PHE A 157 -7.59 -0.27 15.90
CA PHE A 157 -7.87 -1.32 14.92
C PHE A 157 -8.09 -0.75 13.52
N ASP A 158 -8.89 0.31 13.42
CA ASP A 158 -9.25 0.94 12.13
C ASP A 158 -8.00 1.52 11.45
N TYR A 159 -7.14 2.23 12.19
CA TYR A 159 -5.88 2.77 11.65
C TYR A 159 -4.91 1.67 11.21
N ILE A 160 -4.77 0.60 11.99
CA ILE A 160 -3.92 -0.54 11.60
C ILE A 160 -4.47 -1.21 10.33
N GLN A 161 -5.79 -1.41 10.23
CA GLN A 161 -6.40 -1.96 9.03
C GLN A 161 -6.19 -1.06 7.80
N GLU A 162 -6.40 0.25 7.94
CA GLU A 162 -6.22 1.19 6.85
C GLU A 162 -4.75 1.22 6.39
N ALA A 163 -3.79 1.20 7.33
CA ALA A 163 -2.37 1.13 7.01
C ALA A 163 -2.03 -0.14 6.20
N LYS A 164 -2.67 -1.27 6.51
CA LYS A 164 -2.52 -2.50 5.72
C LYS A 164 -3.14 -2.37 4.33
N LEU A 165 -4.30 -1.75 4.20
CA LEU A 165 -4.95 -1.54 2.90
C LEU A 165 -4.12 -0.65 1.98
N GLU A 166 -3.47 0.39 2.54
CA GLU A 166 -2.51 1.23 1.83
C GLU A 166 -1.35 0.41 1.26
N LEU A 167 -0.76 -0.48 2.06
CA LEU A 167 0.33 -1.37 1.65
C LEU A 167 -0.11 -2.48 0.69
N LYS A 168 -1.39 -2.86 0.69
CA LYS A 168 -1.97 -3.75 -0.33
C LYS A 168 -2.22 -3.03 -1.66
N GLY A 169 -2.33 -1.70 -1.64
CA GLY A 169 -2.64 -0.88 -2.80
C GLY A 169 -4.12 -0.81 -3.15
N LEU A 170 -5.01 -0.91 -2.15
CA LEU A 170 -6.47 -0.97 -2.36
C LEU A 170 -7.20 0.36 -2.16
N THR A 171 -6.61 1.33 -1.46
CA THR A 171 -7.27 2.56 -1.01
C THR A 171 -6.86 3.81 -1.80
N THR A 172 -5.64 3.86 -2.33
CA THR A 172 -4.99 5.09 -2.84
C THR A 172 -4.55 5.03 -4.30
N GLN A 173 -4.80 3.93 -5.02
CA GLN A 173 -4.47 3.89 -6.43
C GLN A 173 -5.50 4.72 -7.22
N GLY A 174 -5.25 6.03 -7.30
CA GLY A 174 -5.81 6.88 -8.35
C GLY A 174 -5.44 6.31 -9.71
N ASN A 175 -6.24 6.60 -10.74
CA ASN A 175 -5.94 6.06 -12.04
C ASN A 175 -4.59 6.60 -12.54
N TRP A 176 -3.84 5.81 -13.30
CA TRP A 176 -2.49 6.19 -13.77
C TRP A 176 -2.49 7.46 -14.63
N TRP A 177 -3.66 7.87 -15.13
CA TRP A 177 -3.87 9.06 -15.94
C TRP A 177 -4.33 10.31 -15.17
N ASP A 178 -4.76 10.17 -13.90
CA ASP A 178 -5.31 11.28 -13.12
C ASP A 178 -4.19 12.18 -12.54
N ASP A 179 -3.11 11.58 -12.04
CA ASP A 179 -1.93 12.28 -11.50
C ASP A 179 -0.64 11.70 -12.09
N PRO A 180 -0.29 12.06 -13.34
CA PRO A 180 0.88 11.53 -14.01
C PRO A 180 2.16 12.11 -13.40
N ILE A 181 3.19 11.27 -13.26
CA ILE A 181 4.50 11.70 -12.74
C ILE A 181 5.08 12.86 -13.55
N ASP A 182 5.68 13.83 -12.86
CA ASP A 182 6.37 14.95 -13.49
C ASP A 182 7.54 14.43 -14.33
N GLU A 183 7.64 14.89 -15.58
CA GLU A 183 8.69 14.44 -16.50
C GLU A 183 10.10 14.78 -16.03
N ARG A 184 10.27 15.83 -15.23
CA ARG A 184 11.56 16.30 -14.71
C ARG A 184 12.11 15.43 -13.57
N VAL A 185 11.31 14.47 -13.10
CA VAL A 185 11.79 13.40 -12.21
C VAL A 185 12.86 12.54 -12.90
N PHE A 186 12.86 12.50 -14.23
CA PHE A 186 13.84 11.78 -15.04
C PHE A 186 14.82 12.74 -15.73
N ASP A 187 16.03 12.24 -16.00
CA ASP A 187 17.02 12.91 -16.82
C ASP A 187 17.62 11.94 -17.85
N PRO A 188 17.31 12.08 -19.16
CA PRO A 188 16.48 13.13 -19.76
C PRO A 188 15.00 13.03 -19.34
N PRO A 189 14.20 14.10 -19.50
CA PRO A 189 12.79 14.11 -19.12
C PRO A 189 11.98 12.98 -19.74
N LEU A 190 10.97 12.49 -19.00
CA LEU A 190 10.11 11.39 -19.45
C LEU A 190 9.41 11.72 -20.78
N PRO A 191 9.47 10.86 -21.81
CA PRO A 191 8.80 11.10 -23.08
C PRO A 191 7.28 11.24 -22.92
N SER A 192 6.66 12.14 -23.70
CA SER A 192 5.21 12.39 -23.61
C SER A 192 4.34 11.19 -24.01
N ASN A 193 4.90 10.22 -24.74
CA ASN A 193 4.23 8.99 -25.14
C ASN A 193 4.49 7.84 -24.15
N VAL A 194 5.05 8.10 -22.98
CA VAL A 194 5.34 7.09 -21.96
C VAL A 194 4.63 7.50 -20.66
N ALA A 195 3.78 6.63 -20.14
CA ALA A 195 3.27 6.74 -18.78
C ALA A 195 4.05 5.81 -17.87
N PHE A 196 4.73 6.39 -16.88
CA PHE A 196 5.46 5.68 -15.85
C PHE A 196 4.66 5.75 -14.55
N HIS A 197 4.30 4.60 -14.00
CA HIS A 197 3.59 4.51 -12.73
C HIS A 197 4.28 3.49 -11.82
N LEU A 198 4.72 3.95 -10.65
CA LEU A 198 5.33 3.10 -9.62
C LEU A 198 4.48 3.23 -8.35
N SER A 199 4.01 2.10 -7.85
CA SER A 199 3.12 2.03 -6.69
C SER A 199 3.51 0.89 -5.76
N VAL A 200 2.86 0.82 -4.61
CA VAL A 200 2.95 -0.31 -3.70
C VAL A 200 1.72 -1.19 -3.89
N SER A 201 1.95 -2.49 -4.08
CA SER A 201 0.88 -3.49 -4.10
C SER A 201 1.35 -4.77 -3.44
N ASP A 202 0.54 -5.28 -2.51
CA ASP A 202 0.85 -6.44 -1.68
C ASP A 202 2.23 -6.39 -1.02
N ALA A 203 2.55 -5.24 -0.39
CA ALA A 203 3.84 -4.97 0.25
C ALA A 203 5.07 -5.13 -0.68
N ALA A 204 4.88 -4.97 -1.98
CA ALA A 204 5.93 -4.97 -2.99
C ALA A 204 5.84 -3.70 -3.83
N LEU A 205 6.97 -3.29 -4.42
CA LEU A 205 6.96 -2.22 -5.42
C LEU A 205 6.52 -2.76 -6.77
N GLU A 206 5.63 -2.03 -7.41
CA GLU A 206 5.08 -2.39 -8.70
C GLU A 206 5.28 -1.26 -9.69
N LEU A 207 6.04 -1.54 -10.75
CA LEU A 207 6.19 -0.66 -11.89
C LEU A 207 5.24 -1.11 -12.99
N SER A 208 4.36 -0.20 -13.42
CA SER A 208 3.57 -0.32 -14.64
C SER A 208 4.01 0.77 -15.63
N LEU A 209 4.60 0.33 -16.73
CA LEU A 209 5.05 1.18 -17.83
C LEU A 209 4.11 1.02 -19.01
N ARG A 210 3.64 2.13 -19.56
CA ARG A 210 2.77 2.15 -20.73
C ARG A 210 3.34 3.04 -21.81
N THR A 211 3.19 2.62 -23.07
CA THR A 211 3.41 3.49 -24.23
C THR A 211 2.09 3.90 -24.83
N LEU A 212 1.99 5.16 -25.22
CA LEU A 212 0.75 5.82 -25.57
C LEU A 212 0.78 6.25 -27.04
N ASP A 213 -0.30 5.96 -27.77
CA ASP A 213 -0.54 6.52 -29.09
C ASP A 213 -1.68 7.56 -29.00
N PRO A 214 -1.67 8.65 -29.79
CA PRO A 214 -2.78 9.60 -29.81
C PRO A 214 -4.07 8.92 -30.28
N ALA A 215 -5.18 9.12 -29.56
CA ALA A 215 -6.46 8.48 -29.89
C ALA A 215 -7.00 8.89 -31.27
N HIS A 216 -6.69 10.14 -31.69
CA HIS A 216 -7.16 10.76 -32.92
C HIS A 216 -6.01 11.04 -33.92
N ALA A 217 -5.05 10.13 -34.04
CA ALA A 217 -3.96 10.30 -35.01
C ALA A 217 -4.52 10.36 -36.46
N PRO A 218 -4.13 11.36 -37.28
CA PRO A 218 -4.52 11.38 -38.68
C PRO A 218 -3.95 10.13 -39.39
N PRO A 219 -4.68 9.54 -40.35
CA PRO A 219 -4.39 8.23 -40.94
C PRO A 219 -3.02 8.08 -41.62
N ASP A 220 -2.24 9.16 -41.75
CA ASP A 220 -1.02 9.21 -42.58
C ASP A 220 0.30 9.32 -41.80
N THR A 221 0.30 9.18 -40.48
CA THR A 221 1.55 9.25 -39.66
C THR A 221 2.01 7.90 -39.13
N PHE A 222 1.70 6.80 -39.81
CA PHE A 222 2.15 5.48 -39.40
C PHE A 222 3.53 5.15 -39.97
N SER A 223 4.52 5.11 -39.06
CA SER A 223 5.75 4.34 -39.28
C SER A 223 5.37 2.92 -39.73
N GLY A 224 6.14 2.33 -40.64
CA GLY A 224 5.79 1.22 -41.55
C GLY A 224 5.39 -0.14 -40.97
N PHE A 225 4.82 -0.23 -39.77
CA PHE A 225 4.38 -1.46 -39.12
C PHE A 225 2.86 -1.72 -39.20
N SER A 226 2.03 -0.74 -39.58
CA SER A 226 0.56 -0.89 -39.62
C SER A 226 0.01 -1.67 -40.82
N LEU A 227 0.84 -1.96 -41.82
CA LEU A 227 0.42 -2.74 -43.00
C LEU A 227 0.12 -4.21 -42.66
N ARG A 228 0.86 -4.80 -41.71
CA ARG A 228 0.62 -6.19 -41.27
C ARG A 228 -0.65 -6.33 -40.44
N ASP A 229 -0.94 -5.35 -39.58
CA ASP A 229 -2.15 -5.38 -38.75
C ASP A 229 -3.43 -5.19 -39.59
N ARG A 230 -3.40 -4.33 -40.62
CA ARG A 230 -4.51 -4.19 -41.58
C ARG A 230 -4.74 -5.45 -42.43
N LEU A 231 -3.67 -6.19 -42.77
CA LEU A 231 -3.77 -7.45 -43.48
C LEU A 231 -4.33 -8.59 -42.59
N ALA A 232 -4.00 -8.61 -41.31
CA ALA A 232 -4.51 -9.61 -40.36
C ALA A 232 -6.01 -9.40 -40.05
N SER A 233 -6.45 -8.14 -39.89
CA SER A 233 -7.88 -7.84 -39.66
C SER A 233 -8.76 -8.12 -40.88
N ALA A 234 -8.21 -8.00 -42.10
CA ALA A 234 -8.93 -8.30 -43.34
C ALA A 234 -9.19 -9.80 -43.58
N ILE A 235 -8.51 -10.69 -42.84
CA ILE A 235 -8.64 -12.16 -42.96
C ILE A 235 -9.54 -12.75 -41.85
N GLY A 236 -10.20 -11.91 -41.04
CA GLY A 236 -11.16 -12.36 -40.02
C GLY A 236 -10.52 -12.95 -38.76
N ALA A 237 -9.22 -12.72 -38.54
CA ALA A 237 -8.57 -13.07 -37.28
C ALA A 237 -8.87 -12.00 -36.23
N THR A 238 -9.76 -12.30 -35.27
CA THR A 238 -9.95 -11.49 -34.07
C THR A 238 -8.72 -11.66 -33.18
N ARG A 239 -7.81 -10.68 -33.18
CA ARG A 239 -6.71 -10.67 -32.22
C ARG A 239 -7.30 -10.44 -30.84
N LYS A 240 -6.99 -11.33 -29.90
CA LYS A 240 -7.23 -11.08 -28.47
C LYS A 240 -6.44 -9.81 -28.10
N PRO A 241 -7.02 -8.86 -27.34
CA PRO A 241 -6.30 -7.66 -26.93
C PRO A 241 -5.01 -8.06 -26.18
N ASP A 242 -3.89 -7.45 -26.56
CA ASP A 242 -2.57 -7.78 -26.01
C ASP A 242 -2.45 -7.44 -24.52
N HIS A 243 -3.31 -6.54 -24.02
CA HIS A 243 -3.50 -6.22 -22.61
C HIS A 243 -4.94 -5.74 -22.33
N ASP A 244 -5.29 -5.66 -21.05
CA ASP A 244 -6.60 -5.24 -20.51
C ASP A 244 -7.06 -3.85 -21.01
N GLU A 245 -6.12 -2.90 -21.15
CA GLU A 245 -6.42 -1.49 -21.50
C GLU A 245 -6.39 -1.16 -23.01
N ALA A 246 -6.28 -2.14 -23.91
CA ALA A 246 -5.91 -1.91 -25.33
C ALA A 246 -6.98 -1.19 -26.17
N GLU A 247 -8.24 -1.27 -25.76
CA GLU A 247 -9.37 -0.69 -26.50
C GLU A 247 -9.93 0.59 -25.85
N GLU A 248 -9.35 1.01 -24.72
CA GLU A 248 -9.81 2.15 -23.94
C GLU A 248 -9.09 3.45 -24.32
N GLU A 249 -9.83 4.56 -24.23
CA GLU A 249 -9.29 5.91 -24.41
C GLU A 249 -9.15 6.60 -23.06
N PHE A 250 -7.97 7.19 -22.82
CA PHE A 250 -7.63 7.86 -21.58
C PHE A 250 -7.27 9.32 -21.84
N GLN A 251 -7.51 10.18 -20.84
CA GLN A 251 -7.09 11.57 -20.87
C GLN A 251 -5.76 11.70 -20.13
N TYR A 252 -4.64 11.72 -20.86
CA TYR A 252 -3.30 11.79 -20.28
C TYR A 252 -2.65 13.14 -20.57
N ARG A 253 -2.27 13.89 -19.52
CA ARG A 253 -1.66 15.24 -19.63
C ARG A 253 -2.44 16.17 -20.59
N GLY A 254 -3.76 16.12 -20.52
CA GLY A 254 -4.64 16.95 -21.36
C GLY A 254 -4.84 16.44 -22.80
N LYS A 255 -4.36 15.24 -23.15
CA LYS A 255 -4.50 14.64 -24.49
C LYS A 255 -5.24 13.31 -24.42
N ALA A 256 -6.13 13.06 -25.39
CA ALA A 256 -6.76 11.76 -25.57
C ALA A 256 -5.75 10.76 -26.16
N VAL A 257 -5.50 9.66 -25.45
CA VAL A 257 -4.50 8.63 -25.79
C VAL A 257 -5.09 7.23 -25.69
N LYS A 258 -4.47 6.29 -26.41
CA LYS A 258 -4.70 4.84 -26.28
C LYS A 258 -3.43 4.16 -25.80
N VAL A 259 -3.57 3.15 -24.95
CA VAL A 259 -2.43 2.35 -24.49
C VAL A 259 -2.09 1.33 -25.58
N LYS A 260 -0.85 1.38 -26.05
CA LYS A 260 -0.34 0.52 -27.12
C LYS A 260 0.38 -0.72 -26.59
N GLU A 261 1.22 -0.52 -25.59
CA GLU A 261 1.91 -1.59 -24.89
C GLU A 261 1.90 -1.25 -23.39
N LYS A 262 1.73 -2.28 -22.57
CA LYS A 262 1.75 -2.20 -21.10
C LYS A 262 2.66 -3.30 -20.57
N VAL A 263 3.60 -2.93 -19.71
CA VAL A 263 4.49 -3.86 -19.02
C VAL A 263 4.42 -3.61 -17.54
N ARG A 264 4.18 -4.67 -16.78
CA ARG A 264 4.13 -4.66 -15.32
C ARG A 264 5.25 -5.52 -14.77
N VAL A 265 6.03 -4.97 -13.85
CA VAL A 265 7.05 -5.72 -13.09
C VAL A 265 6.88 -5.42 -11.61
N GLN A 266 7.07 -6.44 -10.78
CA GLN A 266 6.96 -6.34 -9.34
C GLN A 266 8.32 -6.69 -8.71
N SER A 267 8.68 -5.96 -7.66
CA SER A 267 9.89 -6.17 -6.88
C SER A 267 9.54 -6.26 -5.40
N GLN A 268 9.95 -7.35 -4.77
CA GLN A 268 9.70 -7.59 -3.36
C GLN A 268 10.54 -6.66 -2.50
N ASP A 269 9.92 -6.00 -1.52
CA ASP A 269 10.60 -5.13 -0.57
C ASP A 269 10.58 -5.77 0.83
N PRO A 270 11.72 -6.26 1.34
CA PRO A 270 11.78 -6.94 2.63
C PRO A 270 11.27 -6.08 3.81
N SER A 271 11.47 -4.76 3.77
CA SER A 271 11.00 -3.86 4.82
C SER A 271 9.48 -3.76 4.79
N LEU A 272 8.87 -3.64 3.62
CA LEU A 272 7.41 -3.58 3.48
C LEU A 272 6.76 -4.91 3.85
N LEU A 273 7.37 -6.05 3.47
CA LEU A 273 6.91 -7.38 3.88
C LEU A 273 6.94 -7.53 5.41
N ALA A 274 8.02 -7.08 6.05
CA ALA A 274 8.14 -7.11 7.51
C ALA A 274 7.06 -6.24 8.19
N ILE A 275 6.81 -5.04 7.66
CA ILE A 275 5.73 -4.15 8.16
C ILE A 275 4.37 -4.83 8.00
N MET A 276 4.05 -5.37 6.82
CA MET A 276 2.77 -6.04 6.58
C MET A 276 2.54 -7.23 7.53
N ALA A 277 3.56 -8.04 7.77
CA ALA A 277 3.49 -9.15 8.71
C ALA A 277 3.26 -8.66 10.16
N LYS A 278 3.99 -7.62 10.59
CA LYS A 278 3.82 -7.02 11.93
C LYS A 278 2.45 -6.42 12.10
N LEU A 279 1.99 -5.57 11.18
CA LEU A 279 0.65 -4.98 11.23
C LEU A 279 -0.44 -6.05 11.27
N SER A 280 -0.26 -7.17 10.57
CA SER A 280 -1.21 -8.29 10.63
C SER A 280 -1.26 -8.96 12.00
N ALA A 281 -0.13 -9.12 12.67
CA ALA A 281 -0.08 -9.65 14.04
C ALA A 281 -0.68 -8.66 15.04
N LEU A 282 -0.37 -7.36 14.90
CA LEU A 282 -0.89 -6.31 15.76
C LEU A 282 -2.41 -6.17 15.64
N GLU A 283 -2.94 -6.18 14.42
CA GLU A 283 -4.38 -6.18 14.16
C GLU A 283 -5.08 -7.33 14.88
N HIS A 284 -4.52 -8.54 14.81
CA HIS A 284 -5.07 -9.70 15.49
C HIS A 284 -5.09 -9.50 17.02
N ASN A 285 -3.99 -9.02 17.59
CA ASN A 285 -3.91 -8.74 19.04
C ASN A 285 -4.93 -7.69 19.49
N VAL A 286 -5.12 -6.63 18.70
CA VAL A 286 -6.13 -5.60 18.98
C VAL A 286 -7.54 -6.18 18.84
N ALA A 287 -7.81 -7.01 17.82
CA ALA A 287 -9.10 -7.67 17.65
C ALA A 287 -9.47 -8.57 18.84
N VAL A 288 -8.51 -9.36 19.34
CA VAL A 288 -8.69 -10.20 20.53
C VAL A 288 -8.98 -9.32 21.74
N SER A 289 -8.19 -8.27 21.95
CA SER A 289 -8.35 -7.32 23.06
C SER A 289 -9.74 -6.67 23.06
N ARG A 290 -10.21 -6.22 21.89
CA ARG A 290 -11.56 -5.66 21.70
C ARG A 290 -12.63 -6.66 22.08
N LYS A 291 -12.55 -7.88 21.52
CA LYS A 291 -13.53 -8.93 21.79
C LYS A 291 -13.58 -9.29 23.28
N SER A 292 -12.42 -9.44 23.93
CA SER A 292 -12.36 -9.72 25.36
C SER A 292 -13.01 -8.63 26.20
N LEU A 293 -12.80 -7.36 25.83
CA LEU A 293 -13.41 -6.22 26.52
C LEU A 293 -14.92 -6.15 26.28
N ASP A 294 -15.39 -6.34 25.05
CA ASP A 294 -16.81 -6.35 24.70
C ASP A 294 -17.58 -7.43 25.46
N ILE A 295 -16.99 -8.62 25.64
CA ILE A 295 -17.57 -9.72 26.43
C ILE A 295 -17.79 -9.29 27.88
N VAL A 296 -16.76 -8.75 28.55
CA VAL A 296 -16.85 -8.36 29.96
C VAL A 296 -17.78 -7.15 30.15
N MET A 297 -17.89 -6.28 29.15
CA MET A 297 -18.81 -5.15 29.15
C MET A 297 -20.26 -5.53 28.83
N GLY A 298 -20.54 -6.78 28.41
CA GLY A 298 -21.87 -7.23 28.03
C GLY A 298 -22.37 -6.62 26.72
N ASN A 299 -21.47 -6.19 25.83
CA ASN A 299 -21.78 -5.56 24.55
C ASN A 299 -21.89 -6.58 23.39
N GLU A 300 -22.16 -7.86 23.68
CA GLU A 300 -22.33 -8.88 22.63
C GLU A 300 -23.62 -8.65 21.82
N ASP A 301 -23.46 -8.38 20.52
CA ASP A 301 -24.45 -8.67 19.46
C ASP A 301 -24.02 -9.95 18.70
#